data_AF-A0A820CQS5-F1
#
_entry.id   AF-A0A820CQS5-F1
#
_cell.length_a   1.000
_cell.length_b   1.000
_cell.length_c   1.000
_cell.angle_alpha   90.00
_cell.angle_beta   90.00
_cell.angle_gamma   90.00
#
_symmetry.space_group_name_H-M   'P 1'
#
loop_
_entity.id
_entity.type
_entity.pdbx_description
1 polymer ?
#
loop_
_entity_poly.entity_id
_entity_poly.type
_entity_poly.pdbx_seq_one_letter_code
_entity_poly.pdbx_strand_id
1 'polypeptide(L)'
;MDAKRIEPLHIVKYTSNQQMKPHFDWFTQPNLLKNGGQRVSTFITYLQANCSMGETEFLPIQFNKSLHEHFCDILICDENSDNSDIRFRPLPGNSIFWSNINELKQVEHLTYHSGRPPGENGYKIELNTWTRESSYSVLREK
;
A
#
# COMPACT_ATOMS: atom_id res chain seq x y z
N MET A 1 8.14 -18.15 2.05
CA MET A 1 7.10 -17.71 1.10
C MET A 1 7.38 -18.39 -0.24
N ASP A 2 6.39 -19.02 -0.88
CA ASP A 2 6.57 -19.65 -2.20
C ASP A 2 6.41 -18.58 -3.29
N ALA A 3 7.42 -18.41 -4.14
CA ALA A 3 7.40 -17.44 -5.24
C ALA A 3 6.21 -17.65 -6.19
N LYS A 4 5.65 -18.87 -6.24
CA LYS A 4 4.43 -19.18 -6.99
C LYS A 4 3.18 -18.48 -6.46
N ARG A 5 3.24 -17.83 -5.29
CA ARG A 5 2.13 -17.08 -4.70
C ARG A 5 2.27 -15.58 -4.86
N ILE A 6 3.24 -15.11 -5.64
CA ILE A 6 3.45 -13.68 -5.87
C ILE A 6 2.88 -13.35 -7.25
N GLU A 7 2.04 -12.31 -7.32
CA GLU A 7 1.57 -11.77 -8.60
C GLU A 7 2.75 -11.16 -9.38
N PRO A 8 2.66 -10.98 -10.71
CA PRO A 8 3.65 -10.20 -11.45
C PRO A 8 3.87 -8.83 -10.81
N LEU A 9 5.14 -8.45 -10.71
CA LEU A 9 5.55 -7.17 -10.16
C LEU A 9 4.88 -6.02 -10.93
N HIS A 10 4.21 -5.12 -10.20
CA HIS A 10 3.46 -4.02 -10.79
C HIS A 10 4.09 -2.69 -10.41
N ILE A 11 4.69 -2.01 -11.39
CA ILE A 11 5.32 -0.70 -11.20
C ILE A 11 4.34 0.39 -11.62
N VAL A 12 4.15 1.39 -10.77
CA VAL A 12 3.28 2.54 -11.03
C VAL A 12 4.07 3.81 -10.85
N LYS A 13 3.91 4.76 -11.79
CA LYS A 13 4.44 6.12 -11.68
C LYS A 13 3.28 7.09 -11.52
N TYR A 14 3.37 7.94 -10.50
CA TYR A 14 2.48 9.07 -10.27
C TYR A 14 3.23 10.37 -10.54
N THR A 15 2.59 11.28 -11.26
CA THR A 15 3.04 12.67 -11.46
C THR A 15 2.06 13.64 -10.81
N SER A 16 2.32 14.95 -10.94
CA SER A 16 1.44 16.02 -10.48
C SER A 16 -0.05 15.71 -10.68
N ASN A 17 -0.84 15.89 -9.61
CA ASN A 17 -2.30 15.65 -9.53
C ASN A 17 -2.77 14.20 -9.68
N GLN A 18 -1.91 13.24 -10.00
CA GLN A 18 -2.28 11.83 -10.01
C GLN A 18 -2.30 11.27 -8.60
N GLN A 19 -3.31 10.49 -8.28
CA GLN A 19 -3.50 9.86 -6.98
C GLN A 19 -4.08 8.47 -7.16
N MET A 20 -3.93 7.64 -6.14
CA MET A 20 -4.74 6.44 -5.98
C MET A 20 -5.85 6.74 -4.98
N LYS A 21 -7.10 6.57 -5.41
CA LYS A 21 -8.25 6.78 -4.54
C LYS A 21 -8.26 5.77 -3.38
N PRO A 22 -8.91 6.08 -2.25
CA PRO A 22 -9.08 5.13 -1.16
C PRO A 22 -9.68 3.80 -1.65
N HIS A 23 -9.03 2.69 -1.32
CA HIS A 23 -9.43 1.35 -1.76
C HIS A 23 -8.88 0.27 -0.82
N PHE A 24 -9.26 -0.97 -1.12
CA PHE A 24 -8.68 -2.18 -0.54
C PHE A 24 -7.94 -2.96 -1.62
N ASP A 25 -6.88 -3.64 -1.22
CA ASP A 25 -6.19 -4.57 -2.12
C ASP A 25 -6.87 -5.93 -2.21
N TRP A 26 -7.57 -6.35 -1.16
CA TRP A 26 -8.34 -7.58 -1.22
C TRP A 26 -9.54 -7.46 -2.15
N PHE A 27 -9.89 -8.57 -2.78
CA PHE A 27 -10.95 -8.67 -3.77
C PHE A 27 -12.33 -8.85 -3.13
N THR A 28 -13.31 -8.09 -3.62
CA THR A 28 -14.75 -8.31 -3.37
C THR A 28 -15.40 -9.24 -4.40
N GLN A 29 -14.82 -9.35 -5.60
CA GLN A 29 -15.45 -10.04 -6.72
C GLN A 29 -15.04 -11.53 -6.75
N PRO A 30 -15.99 -12.48 -6.74
CA PRO A 30 -15.68 -13.92 -6.67
C PRO A 30 -14.85 -14.46 -7.85
N ASN A 31 -14.95 -13.87 -9.04
CA ASN A 31 -14.16 -14.26 -10.21
C ASN A 31 -12.65 -14.05 -10.01
N LEU A 32 -12.25 -13.01 -9.29
CA LEU A 32 -10.84 -12.70 -9.03
C LEU A 32 -10.20 -13.67 -8.02
N LEU A 33 -11.02 -14.38 -7.24
CA LEU A 33 -10.56 -15.39 -6.28
C LEU A 33 -10.16 -16.71 -6.96
N LYS A 34 -10.62 -16.97 -8.19
CA LYS A 34 -10.43 -18.26 -8.88
C LYS A 34 -8.96 -18.60 -9.13
N ASN A 35 -8.09 -17.61 -9.25
CA ASN A 35 -6.67 -17.79 -9.51
C ASN A 35 -5.83 -17.36 -8.30
N GLY A 36 -5.48 -18.28 -7.42
CA GLY A 36 -4.64 -18.00 -6.26
C GLY A 36 -5.39 -17.52 -5.00
N GLY A 37 -6.71 -17.39 -5.01
CA GLY A 37 -7.51 -17.01 -3.83
C GLY A 37 -7.53 -15.50 -3.57
N GLN A 38 -7.42 -15.09 -2.32
CA GLN A 38 -7.33 -13.68 -1.93
C GLN A 38 -5.89 -13.16 -1.98
N ARG A 39 -5.71 -11.83 -2.14
CA ARG A 39 -4.45 -11.17 -1.82
C ARG A 39 -4.28 -11.18 -0.30
N VAL A 40 -3.27 -11.85 0.21
CA VAL A 40 -3.06 -11.98 1.67
C VAL A 40 -2.22 -10.86 2.24
N SER A 41 -1.27 -10.33 1.47
CA SER A 41 -0.44 -9.20 1.90
C SER A 41 -0.06 -8.32 0.73
N THR A 42 0.31 -7.09 1.06
CA THR A 42 0.85 -6.12 0.12
C THR A 42 2.17 -5.59 0.62
N PHE A 43 3.10 -5.40 -0.31
CA PHE A 43 4.24 -4.52 -0.15
C PHE A 43 4.12 -3.38 -1.16
N ILE A 44 4.28 -2.14 -0.67
CA ILE A 44 4.54 -0.98 -1.52
C ILE A 44 5.97 -0.56 -1.27
N THR A 45 6.83 -0.76 -2.26
CA THR A 45 8.23 -0.32 -2.22
C THR A 45 8.39 0.94 -3.04
N TYR A 46 8.90 2.01 -2.43
CA TYR A 46 9.20 3.24 -3.17
C TYR A 46 10.53 3.07 -3.90
N LEU A 47 10.48 3.11 -5.23
CA LEU A 47 11.67 2.98 -6.08
C LEU A 47 12.36 4.34 -6.28
N GLN A 48 11.56 5.37 -6.52
CA GLN A 48 12.01 6.76 -6.67
C GLN A 48 10.93 7.70 -6.17
N ALA A 49 11.35 8.83 -5.61
CA ALA A 49 10.44 9.87 -5.18
C ALA A 49 11.17 11.21 -5.21
N ASN A 50 10.57 12.19 -5.87
CA ASN A 50 10.92 13.59 -5.75
C ASN A 50 9.61 14.35 -5.62
N CYS A 51 9.13 14.48 -4.39
CA CYS A 51 7.80 14.98 -4.09
C CYS A 51 7.79 15.63 -2.69
N SER A 52 7.02 16.70 -2.55
CA SER A 52 6.75 17.36 -1.27
C SER A 52 5.56 16.74 -0.53
N MET A 53 4.78 15.92 -1.24
CA MET A 53 3.64 15.14 -0.75
C MET A 53 3.82 13.69 -1.24
N GLY A 54 2.73 12.95 -1.42
CA GLY A 54 2.75 11.65 -2.09
C GLY A 54 2.71 10.48 -1.12
N GLU A 55 2.23 10.73 0.08
CA GLU A 55 2.15 9.75 1.15
C GLU A 55 1.23 8.57 0.80
N THR A 56 1.50 7.44 1.43
CA THR A 56 0.50 6.37 1.56
C THR A 56 -0.23 6.56 2.88
N GLU A 57 -1.55 6.68 2.81
CA GLU A 57 -2.42 7.04 3.93
C GLU A 57 -3.37 5.88 4.26
N PHE A 58 -3.47 5.50 5.54
CA PHE A 58 -4.43 4.49 6.02
C PHE A 58 -5.53 5.18 6.84
N LEU A 59 -6.70 5.31 6.23
CA LEU A 59 -7.80 6.13 6.76
C LEU A 59 -8.39 5.61 8.09
N PRO A 60 -8.46 4.29 8.36
CA PRO A 60 -8.99 3.80 9.63
C PRO A 60 -7.98 3.83 10.78
N ILE A 61 -6.70 4.06 10.50
CA ILE A 61 -5.62 3.96 11.50
C ILE A 61 -5.21 5.35 11.91
N GLN A 62 -5.45 5.68 13.17
CA GLN A 62 -5.12 6.98 13.72
C GLN A 62 -3.66 7.03 14.18
N PHE A 63 -3.00 8.14 13.86
CA PHE A 63 -1.72 8.49 14.43
C PHE A 63 -1.89 8.87 15.90
N ASN A 64 -1.19 8.17 16.78
CA ASN A 64 -1.07 8.48 18.19
C ASN A 64 0.33 9.00 18.47
N LYS A 65 0.44 10.26 18.91
CA LYS A 65 1.74 10.91 19.13
C LYS A 65 2.65 10.13 20.08
N SER A 66 2.12 9.70 21.21
CA SER A 66 2.88 8.98 22.24
C SER A 66 3.46 7.65 21.73
N LEU A 67 2.79 6.99 20.78
CA LEU A 67 3.24 5.73 20.20
C LEU A 67 4.15 5.93 18.98
N HIS A 68 3.93 6.99 18.21
CA HIS A 68 4.48 7.12 16.87
C HIS A 68 5.51 8.24 16.68
N GLU A 69 5.73 9.11 17.67
CA GLU A 69 6.68 10.23 17.56
C GLU A 69 8.12 9.79 17.24
N HIS A 70 8.49 8.56 17.62
CA HIS A 70 9.81 8.00 17.34
C HIS A 70 9.99 7.56 15.87
N PHE A 71 8.91 7.51 15.09
CA PHE A 71 8.91 7.12 13.68
C PHE A 71 8.75 8.31 12.74
N CYS A 72 8.95 9.54 13.22
CA CYS A 72 8.76 10.74 12.41
C CYS A 72 9.73 10.90 11.25
N ASP A 73 10.75 10.05 11.10
CA ASP A 73 11.55 9.96 9.89
C ASP A 73 10.76 9.31 8.74
N ILE A 74 9.90 8.34 9.03
CA ILE A 74 9.11 7.57 8.06
C ILE A 74 7.62 7.98 8.02
N LEU A 75 7.08 8.50 9.12
CA LEU A 75 5.69 8.96 9.27
C LEU A 75 5.57 10.48 9.24
N ILE A 76 4.50 11.00 8.64
CA ILE A 76 4.16 12.42 8.77
C ILE A 76 3.76 12.72 10.22
N CYS A 77 4.51 13.62 10.85
CA CYS A 77 4.30 14.10 12.20
C CYS A 77 4.24 15.64 12.17
N ASP A 78 3.06 16.16 11.92
CA ASP A 78 2.77 17.59 11.97
C ASP A 78 2.19 17.93 13.35
N GLU A 79 2.15 19.22 13.71
CA GLU A 79 1.56 19.67 15.00
C GLU A 79 0.11 19.21 15.19
N ASN A 80 -0.62 19.03 14.09
CA ASN A 80 -2.01 18.57 14.05
C ASN A 80 -2.15 17.07 13.72
N SER A 81 -1.07 16.28 13.78
CA SER A 81 -1.12 14.88 13.39
C SER A 81 -1.78 13.97 14.43
N ASP A 82 -1.88 14.37 15.69
CA ASP A 82 -2.51 13.54 16.71
C ASP A 82 -4.00 13.33 16.41
N ASN A 83 -4.43 12.07 16.38
CA ASN A 83 -5.77 11.61 15.93
C ASN A 83 -6.07 11.79 14.44
N SER A 84 -5.10 12.19 13.61
CA SER A 84 -5.23 12.18 12.15
C SER A 84 -4.89 10.80 11.57
N ASP A 85 -5.26 10.56 10.31
CA ASP A 85 -4.92 9.32 9.60
C ASP A 85 -3.39 9.14 9.52
N ILE A 86 -2.91 7.93 9.74
CA ILE A 86 -1.48 7.62 9.65
C ILE A 86 -1.02 7.72 8.19
N ARG A 87 0.07 8.45 7.98
CA ARG A 87 0.63 8.73 6.65
C ARG A 87 2.11 8.40 6.61
N PHE A 88 2.49 7.58 5.64
CA PHE A 88 3.87 7.16 5.40
C PHE A 88 4.50 7.98 4.27
N ARG A 89 5.73 8.45 4.48
CA ARG A 89 6.49 9.19 3.46
C ARG A 89 6.94 8.27 2.32
N PRO A 90 6.92 8.75 1.07
CA PRO A 90 7.46 8.03 -0.08
C PRO A 90 8.99 8.09 -0.10
N LEU A 91 9.65 7.30 0.75
CA LEU A 91 11.11 7.30 0.89
C LEU A 91 11.74 6.22 0.00
N PRO A 92 12.55 6.56 -1.02
CA PRO A 92 13.16 5.58 -1.91
C PRO A 92 13.98 4.54 -1.15
N GLY A 93 13.79 3.26 -1.49
CA GLY A 93 14.43 2.12 -0.83
C GLY A 93 13.63 1.54 0.35
N ASN A 94 12.68 2.30 0.91
CA ASN A 94 11.79 1.79 1.96
C ASN A 94 10.60 1.03 1.35
N SER A 95 10.04 0.12 2.15
CA SER A 95 8.80 -0.58 1.81
C SER A 95 7.83 -0.56 2.98
N ILE A 96 6.56 -0.30 2.67
CA ILE A 96 5.45 -0.48 3.59
C ILE A 96 4.91 -1.90 3.38
N PHE A 97 4.53 -2.56 4.47
CA PHE A 97 3.96 -3.89 4.45
C PHE A 97 2.70 -3.95 5.32
N TRP A 98 1.69 -4.67 4.87
CA TRP A 98 0.53 -5.03 5.70
C TRP A 98 -0.11 -6.35 5.25
N SER A 99 -0.89 -6.94 6.15
CA SER A 99 -1.73 -8.11 5.86
C SER A 99 -3.14 -7.65 5.50
N ASN A 100 -3.64 -8.10 4.35
CA ASN A 100 -5.01 -7.85 3.89
C ASN A 100 -6.02 -8.82 4.53
N ILE A 101 -5.53 -9.81 5.28
CA ILE A 101 -6.31 -10.86 5.94
C ILE A 101 -5.88 -10.96 7.41
N ASN A 102 -6.85 -11.04 8.31
CA ASN A 102 -6.62 -11.14 9.76
C ASN A 102 -6.40 -12.59 10.23
N GLU A 103 -6.12 -12.78 11.53
CA GLU A 103 -5.86 -14.10 12.12
C GLU A 103 -7.03 -15.09 11.99
N LEU A 104 -8.26 -14.57 11.84
CA LEU A 104 -9.48 -15.35 11.62
C LEU A 104 -9.74 -15.65 10.14
N LYS A 105 -8.77 -15.34 9.26
CA LYS A 105 -8.87 -15.48 7.79
C LYS A 105 -9.98 -14.63 7.16
N GLN A 106 -10.30 -13.50 7.76
CA GLN A 106 -11.25 -12.52 7.24
C GLN A 106 -10.50 -11.33 6.64
N VAL A 107 -11.14 -10.61 5.72
CA VAL A 107 -10.56 -9.38 5.15
C VAL A 107 -10.32 -8.33 6.23
N GLU A 108 -9.17 -7.66 6.16
CA GLU A 108 -8.79 -6.63 7.14
C GLU A 108 -9.27 -5.26 6.68
N HIS A 109 -10.22 -4.69 7.42
CA HIS A 109 -10.81 -3.39 7.09
C HIS A 109 -9.94 -2.21 7.49
N LEU A 110 -8.96 -2.39 8.39
CA LEU A 110 -7.98 -1.37 8.73
C LEU A 110 -7.01 -1.05 7.59
N THR A 111 -6.98 -1.90 6.55
CA THR A 111 -6.11 -1.72 5.36
C THR A 111 -6.69 -0.78 4.31
N TYR A 112 -7.80 -0.07 4.60
CA TYR A 112 -8.35 0.91 3.67
C TYR A 112 -7.36 2.06 3.49
N HIS A 113 -6.80 2.19 2.29
CA HIS A 113 -5.66 3.05 2.06
C HIS A 113 -5.74 3.82 0.74
N SER A 114 -4.99 4.92 0.67
CA SER A 114 -4.91 5.79 -0.50
C SER A 114 -3.47 6.18 -0.81
N GLY A 115 -3.22 6.54 -2.06
CA GLY A 115 -1.95 7.11 -2.50
C GLY A 115 -2.14 8.59 -2.80
N ARG A 116 -1.66 9.46 -1.92
CA ARG A 116 -1.80 10.91 -2.08
C ARG A 116 -1.01 11.40 -3.31
N PRO A 117 -1.42 12.53 -3.91
CA PRO A 117 -0.70 13.08 -5.06
C PRO A 117 0.70 13.57 -4.66
N PRO A 118 1.71 13.46 -5.54
CA PRO A 118 3.10 13.86 -5.24
C PRO A 118 3.31 15.37 -5.01
N GLY A 119 2.27 16.20 -5.16
CA GLY A 119 2.38 17.66 -5.16
C GLY A 119 2.76 18.22 -6.54
N GLU A 120 2.88 19.54 -6.63
CA GLU A 120 3.23 20.23 -7.87
C GLU A 120 4.67 19.91 -8.30
N ASN A 121 4.85 19.63 -9.60
CA ASN A 121 6.13 19.25 -10.19
C ASN A 121 6.79 17.99 -9.57
N GLY A 122 6.05 17.27 -8.72
CA GLY A 122 6.53 16.07 -8.05
C GLY A 122 6.25 14.78 -8.82
N TYR A 123 6.98 13.73 -8.47
CA TYR A 123 6.67 12.37 -8.90
C TYR A 123 7.06 11.34 -7.84
N LYS A 124 6.39 10.19 -7.89
CA LYS A 124 6.81 8.96 -7.20
C LYS A 124 6.66 7.75 -8.10
N ILE A 125 7.55 6.79 -7.95
CA ILE A 125 7.50 5.49 -8.60
C ILE A 125 7.50 4.44 -7.51
N GLU A 126 6.47 3.60 -7.51
CA GLU A 126 6.29 2.53 -6.54
C GLU A 126 6.16 1.17 -7.22
N LEU A 127 6.62 0.15 -6.50
CA LEU A 127 6.47 -1.25 -6.85
C LEU A 127 5.46 -1.89 -5.89
N ASN A 128 4.34 -2.33 -6.45
CA ASN A 128 3.33 -3.10 -5.75
C ASN A 128 3.66 -4.58 -5.90
N THR A 129 3.81 -5.25 -4.75
CA THR A 129 3.99 -6.71 -4.68
C THR A 129 2.86 -7.30 -3.86
N TRP A 130 2.00 -8.06 -4.53
CA TRP A 130 0.88 -8.74 -3.89
C TRP A 130 1.15 -10.23 -3.75
N THR A 131 0.83 -10.77 -2.59
CA THR A 131 0.94 -12.20 -2.31
C THR A 131 -0.45 -12.83 -2.25
N ARG A 132 -0.55 -14.12 -2.57
CA ARG A 132 -1.78 -14.88 -2.77
C ARG A 132 -1.92 -15.99 -1.73
N GLU A 133 -3.14 -16.37 -1.40
CA GLU A 133 -3.40 -17.51 -0.49
C GLU A 133 -2.80 -18.81 -1.02
N SER A 134 -2.91 -19.02 -2.34
CA SER A 134 -2.46 -20.22 -3.04
C SER A 134 -1.68 -19.87 -4.31
N SER A 135 -1.16 -20.89 -5.00
CA SER A 135 -0.38 -20.71 -6.21
C SER A 135 -1.15 -19.89 -7.26
N TYR A 136 -0.50 -18.86 -7.75
CA TYR A 136 -0.97 -17.96 -8.79
C TYR A 136 -0.29 -18.30 -10.11
N SER A 137 -1.09 -18.46 -11.15
CA SER A 137 -0.59 -18.69 -12.50
C SER A 137 -0.86 -17.48 -13.36
N VAL A 138 0.16 -16.94 -14.00
CA VAL A 138 -0.03 -15.96 -15.07
C VAL A 138 -0.63 -16.74 -16.24
N LEU A 139 -1.90 -16.48 -16.56
CA LEU A 139 -2.51 -16.98 -17.79
C LEU A 139 -1.79 -16.28 -18.93
N ARG A 140 -0.83 -16.96 -19.56
CA ARG A 140 -0.25 -16.50 -20.82
C ARG A 140 -1.28 -16.80 -21.89
N GLU A 141 -1.88 -15.76 -22.47
CA GLU A 141 -2.55 -15.91 -23.75
C GLU A 141 -1.50 -16.41 -24.76
N LYS A 142 -1.82 -17.51 -25.45
CA LYS A 142 -1.01 -18.06 -26.53
C LYS A 142 -1.22 -17.27 -27.81
#